data_AF-A0A858RDY1-F1
#
_entry.id   AF-A0A858RDY1-F1
#
_cell.length_a   1.000
_cell.length_b   1.000
_cell.length_c   1.000
_cell.angle_alpha   90.00
_cell.angle_beta   90.00
_cell.angle_gamma   90.00
#
_symmetry.space_group_name_H-M   'P 1'
#
loop_
_entity.id
_entity.type
_entity.pdbx_description
1 polymer ?
#
loop_
_entity_poly.entity_id
_entity_poly.type
_entity_poly.pdbx_seq_one_letter_code
_entity_poly.pdbx_strand_id
1 'polypeptide(L)'
;MKVSRVCCQGCGADLQIDESVRFATCNYCHAKLEIVHDTSVTHTRLMEKIEQTTCRMAGNLRVIELQNDLERLDREWAVRRESFMQTSKNGHRYIPSTVGSVISGIVFSIIGVMILGSVSQMARSGMFGLVGLIAIGLGIWSAVSGYMKASSYQSAVADYEAARRELSERIDGSREG
;
A
#
# COMPACT_ATOMS: atom_id res chain seq x y z
N MET A 1 -26.65 44.27 -40.10
CA MET A 1 -26.48 43.20 -39.10
C MET A 1 -27.06 41.94 -39.69
N LYS A 2 -26.25 40.89 -39.88
CA LYS A 2 -26.68 39.59 -40.40
C LYS A 2 -26.81 38.66 -39.20
N VAL A 3 -28.04 38.25 -38.91
CA VAL A 3 -28.34 37.33 -37.81
C VAL A 3 -28.45 35.93 -38.41
N SER A 4 -27.64 35.00 -37.93
CA SER A 4 -27.71 33.59 -38.30
C SER A 4 -28.41 32.79 -37.19
N ARG A 5 -29.19 31.79 -37.58
CA ARG A 5 -29.82 30.86 -36.63
C ARG A 5 -28.97 29.60 -36.54
N VAL A 6 -28.61 29.23 -35.32
CA VAL A 6 -27.89 27.98 -35.04
C VAL A 6 -28.56 27.24 -33.89
N CYS A 7 -28.58 25.93 -33.94
CA CYS A 7 -29.08 25.12 -32.84
C CYS A 7 -27.98 24.90 -31.80
N CYS A 8 -28.35 24.95 -30.52
CA CYS A 8 -27.47 24.53 -29.43
C CYS A 8 -27.25 23.01 -29.50
N GLN A 9 -25.99 22.56 -29.59
CA GLN A 9 -25.66 21.12 -29.54
C GLN A 9 -25.99 20.44 -28.19
N GLY A 10 -26.21 21.20 -27.12
CA GLY A 10 -26.51 20.66 -25.80
C GLY A 10 -27.99 20.35 -25.57
N CYS A 11 -28.89 21.24 -26.00
CA CYS A 11 -30.33 21.13 -25.72
C CYS A 11 -31.24 21.25 -26.96
N GLY A 12 -30.68 21.52 -28.14
CA GLY A 12 -31.45 21.68 -29.38
C GLY A 12 -32.18 23.02 -29.52
N ALA A 13 -32.05 23.95 -28.56
CA ALA A 13 -32.69 25.26 -28.64
C ALA A 13 -32.12 26.12 -29.79
N ASP A 14 -33.00 26.87 -30.46
CA ASP A 14 -32.62 27.85 -31.47
C ASP A 14 -31.95 29.07 -30.84
N LEU A 15 -30.73 29.37 -31.28
CA LEU A 15 -29.98 30.57 -30.93
C LEU A 15 -29.91 31.52 -32.13
N GLN A 16 -30.15 32.80 -31.86
CA GLN A 16 -29.89 33.88 -32.82
C GLN A 16 -28.58 34.54 -32.43
N ILE A 17 -27.60 34.47 -33.33
CA ILE A 17 -26.26 34.99 -33.11
C ILE A 17 -25.85 35.86 -34.30
N ASP A 18 -25.10 36.91 -34.00
CA ASP A 18 -24.47 37.74 -35.02
C ASP A 18 -23.23 37.02 -35.57
N GLU A 19 -22.96 37.17 -36.88
CA GLU A 19 -21.82 36.53 -37.56
C GLU A 19 -20.45 36.92 -36.98
N SER A 20 -20.36 37.99 -36.19
CA SER A 20 -19.11 38.42 -35.53
C SER A 20 -18.82 37.72 -34.21
N VAL A 21 -19.77 36.96 -33.65
CA VAL A 21 -19.68 36.42 -32.29
C VAL A 21 -19.11 35.01 -32.31
N ARG A 22 -17.93 34.82 -31.71
CA ARG A 22 -17.25 33.53 -31.63
C ARG A 22 -17.69 32.64 -30.46
N PHE A 23 -18.21 33.25 -29.40
CA PHE A 23 -18.64 32.55 -28.19
C PHE A 23 -20.04 33.00 -27.79
N ALA A 24 -20.93 32.04 -27.53
CA ALA A 24 -22.28 32.32 -27.06
C ALA A 24 -22.66 31.40 -25.90
N THR A 25 -23.52 31.90 -25.03
CA THR A 25 -24.11 31.11 -23.94
C THR A 25 -25.55 30.81 -24.31
N CYS A 26 -25.97 29.55 -24.17
CA CYS A 26 -27.35 29.19 -24.43
C CYS A 26 -28.27 29.73 -23.32
N ASN A 27 -29.35 30.43 -23.66
CA ASN A 27 -30.30 30.93 -22.66
C ASN A 27 -31.17 29.84 -22.01
N TYR A 28 -31.21 28.64 -22.57
CA TYR A 28 -32.03 27.52 -22.06
C TYR A 28 -31.24 26.57 -21.17
N CYS A 29 -30.11 26.06 -21.66
CA CYS A 29 -29.28 25.10 -20.90
C CYS A 29 -28.05 25.73 -20.27
N HIS A 30 -27.85 27.04 -20.43
CA HIS A 30 -26.69 27.79 -19.92
C HIS A 30 -25.31 27.28 -20.36
N ALA A 31 -25.26 26.36 -21.33
CA ALA A 31 -24.00 25.82 -21.81
C ALA A 31 -23.21 26.88 -22.58
N LYS A 32 -21.90 26.94 -22.33
CA LYS A 32 -20.95 27.73 -23.13
C LYS A 32 -20.64 27.02 -24.45
N LEU A 33 -20.88 27.74 -25.54
CA LEU A 33 -20.75 27.25 -26.91
C LEU A 33 -19.69 28.09 -27.65
N GLU A 34 -18.78 27.40 -28.33
CA GLU A 34 -17.98 28.00 -29.40
C GLU A 34 -18.77 27.91 -30.70
N ILE A 35 -18.85 29.02 -31.44
CA ILE A 35 -19.51 29.08 -32.75
C ILE A 35 -18.42 28.91 -33.80
N VAL A 36 -18.50 27.82 -34.55
CA VAL A 36 -17.59 27.50 -35.65
C VAL A 36 -18.29 27.83 -36.95
N HIS A 37 -17.76 28.81 -37.68
CA HIS A 37 -18.22 29.19 -39.01
C HIS A 37 -17.38 28.44 -40.06
N ASP A 38 -17.92 27.36 -40.61
CA ASP A 38 -17.33 26.71 -41.79
C ASP A 38 -17.86 27.34 -43.08
N THR A 39 -17.18 27.07 -44.20
CA THR A 39 -17.52 27.60 -45.53
C THR A 39 -18.93 27.22 -46.02
N SER A 40 -19.55 26.19 -45.44
CA SER A 40 -20.89 25.72 -45.83
C SER A 40 -21.91 25.69 -44.69
N VAL A 41 -21.48 25.66 -43.42
CA VAL A 41 -22.38 25.48 -42.26
C VAL A 41 -21.81 26.21 -41.04
N THR A 42 -22.66 26.92 -40.29
CA THR A 42 -22.31 27.39 -38.94
C THR A 42 -22.85 26.39 -37.91
N HIS A 43 -22.00 25.85 -37.06
CA HIS A 43 -22.38 24.91 -36.00
C HIS A 43 -21.82 25.33 -34.64
N THR A 44 -22.49 24.93 -33.56
CA THR A 44 -22.03 25.22 -32.18
C THR A 44 -21.28 24.02 -31.61
N ARG A 45 -20.22 24.25 -30.83
CA ARG A 45 -19.46 23.20 -30.11
C ARG A 45 -19.47 23.48 -28.61
N LEU A 46 -19.82 22.48 -27.81
CA LEU A 46 -19.84 22.58 -26.34
C LEU A 46 -18.41 22.64 -25.78
N MET A 47 -18.06 23.71 -25.07
CA MET A 47 -16.75 23.86 -24.42
C MET A 47 -16.71 23.25 -23.01
N GLU A 48 -17.76 23.48 -22.22
CA GLU A 48 -17.73 23.28 -20.76
C GLU A 48 -17.72 21.80 -20.33
N LYS A 49 -18.24 20.90 -21.19
CA LYS A 49 -18.32 19.47 -20.89
C LYS A 49 -16.96 18.76 -20.99
N ILE A 50 -15.97 19.36 -21.63
CA ILE A 50 -14.66 18.73 -21.87
C ILE A 50 -13.71 18.98 -20.69
N GLU A 51 -13.62 20.20 -20.17
CA GLU A 51 -12.74 20.51 -19.03
C GLU A 51 -13.18 19.78 -17.76
N GLN A 52 -14.48 19.79 -17.44
CA GLN A 52 -14.99 19.13 -16.24
C GLN A 52 -14.82 17.60 -16.29
N THR A 53 -15.02 17.00 -17.47
CA THR A 53 -14.82 15.56 -17.66
C THR A 53 -13.34 15.20 -17.60
N THR A 54 -12.46 16.04 -18.16
CA THR A 54 -11.01 15.82 -18.15
C THR A 54 -10.41 15.94 -16.74
N CYS A 55 -10.83 16.94 -15.96
CA CYS A 55 -10.41 17.07 -14.56
C CYS A 55 -10.88 15.85 -13.72
N ARG A 56 -12.13 15.41 -13.89
CA ARG A 56 -12.64 14.23 -13.18
C ARG A 56 -11.93 12.94 -13.58
N MET A 57 -11.59 12.79 -14.86
CA MET A 57 -10.81 11.63 -15.35
C MET A 57 -9.37 11.66 -14.85
N ALA A 58 -8.72 12.83 -14.83
CA ALA A 58 -7.37 12.99 -14.30
C ALA A 58 -7.29 12.66 -12.79
N GLY A 59 -8.28 13.09 -12.00
CA GLY A 59 -8.39 12.72 -10.57
C GLY A 59 -8.55 11.20 -10.39
N ASN A 60 -9.43 10.57 -11.18
CA ASN A 60 -9.64 9.13 -11.12
C ASN A 60 -8.38 8.32 -11.49
N LEU A 61 -7.59 8.77 -12.48
CA LEU A 61 -6.33 8.11 -12.84
C LEU A 61 -5.33 8.13 -11.68
N ARG A 62 -5.22 9.26 -10.98
CA ARG A 62 -4.31 9.39 -9.83
C ARG A 62 -4.69 8.46 -8.67
N VAL A 63 -5.99 8.30 -8.41
CA VAL A 63 -6.48 7.34 -7.39
C VAL A 63 -6.15 5.90 -7.79
N ILE A 64 -6.31 5.55 -9.09
CA ILE A 64 -5.99 4.21 -9.59
C ILE A 64 -4.49 3.92 -9.47
N GLU A 65 -3.63 4.88 -9.81
CA GLU A 65 -2.17 4.74 -9.64
C GLU A 65 -1.79 4.47 -8.19
N LEU A 66 -2.34 5.24 -7.24
CA LEU A 66 -2.09 5.05 -5.82
C LEU A 66 -2.60 3.70 -5.30
N GLN A 67 -3.75 3.23 -5.79
CA GLN A 67 -4.26 1.91 -5.46
C GLN A 67 -3.33 0.80 -5.98
N ASN A 68 -2.81 0.95 -7.20
CA ASN A 68 -1.85 0.01 -7.77
C ASN A 68 -0.55 -0.05 -6.97
N ASP A 69 -0.04 1.11 -6.54
CA ASP A 69 1.14 1.19 -5.67
C ASP A 69 0.91 0.50 -4.32
N LEU A 70 -0.28 0.62 -3.74
CA LEU A 70 -0.65 -0.08 -2.50
C LEU A 70 -0.72 -1.60 -2.71
N GLU A 71 -1.33 -2.07 -3.79
CA GLU A 71 -1.35 -3.50 -4.14
C GLU A 71 0.06 -4.06 -4.37
N ARG A 72 0.94 -3.29 -5.03
CA ARG A 72 2.34 -3.68 -5.22
C ARG A 72 3.06 -3.79 -3.88
N LEU A 73 2.88 -2.82 -2.99
CA LEU A 73 3.45 -2.83 -1.64
C LEU A 73 2.97 -4.06 -0.84
N ASP A 74 1.68 -4.38 -0.89
CA ASP A 74 1.10 -5.54 -0.21
C ASP A 74 1.67 -6.87 -0.75
N ARG A 75 1.86 -6.94 -2.07
CA ARG A 75 2.45 -8.13 -2.72
C ARG A 75 3.92 -8.30 -2.34
N GLU A 76 4.70 -7.23 -2.38
CA GLU A 76 6.11 -7.26 -1.94
C GLU A 76 6.23 -7.63 -0.47
N TRP A 77 5.34 -7.10 0.37
CA TRP A 77 5.27 -7.46 1.77
C TRP A 77 4.91 -8.94 1.97
N ALA A 78 3.98 -9.49 1.21
CA ALA A 78 3.64 -10.91 1.29
C ALA A 78 4.86 -11.81 1.00
N VAL A 79 5.61 -11.50 -0.06
CA VAL A 79 6.85 -12.21 -0.42
C VAL A 79 7.93 -12.04 0.66
N ARG A 80 8.13 -10.82 1.15
CA ARG A 80 9.10 -10.53 2.21
C ARG A 80 8.73 -11.21 3.53
N ARG A 81 7.45 -11.25 3.86
CA ARG A 81 6.93 -11.94 5.05
C ARG A 81 7.17 -13.44 4.98
N GLU A 82 7.05 -14.05 3.80
CA GLU A 82 7.35 -15.47 3.61
C GLU A 82 8.82 -15.82 3.89
N SER A 83 9.78 -14.93 3.61
CA SER A 83 11.20 -15.19 3.91
C SER A 83 11.50 -15.19 5.41
N PHE A 84 10.64 -14.57 6.22
CA PHE A 84 10.73 -14.62 7.68
C PHE A 84 9.99 -15.82 8.29
N MET A 85 9.05 -16.44 7.57
CA MET A 85 8.32 -17.61 8.07
C MET A 85 9.22 -18.83 8.15
N GLN A 86 9.07 -19.61 9.24
CA GLN A 86 9.75 -20.90 9.37
C GLN A 86 8.76 -22.04 9.07
N THR A 87 9.23 -23.04 8.36
CA THR A 87 8.46 -24.26 8.09
C THR A 87 8.63 -25.21 9.26
N SER A 88 7.54 -25.57 9.92
CA SER A 88 7.55 -26.60 10.96
C SER A 88 7.83 -27.99 10.36
N LYS A 89 8.27 -28.94 11.19
CA LYS A 89 8.44 -30.36 10.80
C LYS A 89 7.17 -30.97 10.18
N ASN A 90 6.00 -30.42 10.51
CA ASN A 90 4.70 -30.89 10.01
C ASN A 90 4.26 -30.19 8.70
N GLY A 91 5.15 -29.42 8.05
CA GLY A 91 4.85 -28.72 6.80
C GLY A 91 4.02 -27.43 6.94
N HIS A 92 3.48 -27.15 8.13
CA HIS A 92 2.81 -25.89 8.41
C HIS A 92 3.82 -24.73 8.50
N ARG A 93 3.55 -23.66 7.75
CA ARG A 93 4.28 -22.39 7.84
C ARG A 93 3.68 -21.58 8.99
N TYR A 94 4.52 -21.16 9.92
CA TYR A 94 4.11 -20.28 11.01
C TYR A 94 4.95 -19.00 10.96
N ILE A 95 4.31 -17.88 11.27
CA ILE A 95 5.03 -16.64 11.55
C ILE A 95 5.78 -16.91 12.86
N PRO A 96 7.12 -16.76 12.90
CA PRO A 96 7.85 -16.90 14.15
C PRO A 96 7.32 -15.83 15.11
N SER A 97 6.47 -16.24 16.05
CA SER A 97 6.04 -15.34 17.11
C SER A 97 7.25 -15.06 17.98
N THR A 98 7.47 -13.80 18.31
CA THR A 98 8.49 -13.36 19.28
C THR A 98 8.40 -14.14 20.60
N VAL A 99 7.20 -14.65 20.91
CA VAL A 99 6.90 -15.50 22.06
C VAL A 99 7.55 -16.90 21.95
N GLY A 100 7.60 -17.50 20.75
CA GLY A 100 8.14 -18.85 20.56
C GLY A 100 9.66 -18.96 20.71
N SER A 101 10.42 -17.93 20.30
CA SER A 101 11.89 -17.90 20.43
C SER A 101 12.35 -17.53 21.84
N VAL A 102 11.60 -16.69 22.54
CA VAL A 102 11.87 -16.35 23.95
C VAL A 102 11.58 -17.54 24.86
N ILE A 103 10.49 -18.28 24.64
CA ILE A 103 10.17 -19.47 25.43
C ILE A 103 11.21 -20.58 25.21
N SER A 104 11.65 -20.82 23.98
CA SER A 104 12.68 -21.85 23.73
C SER A 104 14.00 -21.50 24.40
N GLY A 105 14.43 -20.24 24.35
CA GLY A 105 15.62 -19.76 25.07
C GLY A 105 15.54 -19.97 26.58
N ILE A 106 14.40 -19.63 27.20
CA ILE A 106 14.17 -19.82 28.65
C ILE A 106 14.22 -21.31 29.03
N VAL A 107 13.59 -22.18 28.24
CA VAL A 107 13.57 -23.63 28.51
C VAL A 107 14.98 -24.22 28.42
N PHE A 108 15.77 -23.86 27.41
CA PHE A 108 17.15 -24.34 27.29
C PHE A 108 18.05 -23.81 28.42
N SER A 109 17.88 -22.56 28.86
CA SER A 109 18.62 -22.02 30.01
C SER A 109 18.25 -22.73 31.32
N ILE A 110 16.97 -23.01 31.58
CA ILE A 110 16.52 -23.74 32.77
C ILE A 110 17.07 -25.17 32.77
N ILE A 111 17.02 -25.86 31.64
CA ILE A 111 17.58 -27.22 31.49
C ILE A 111 19.10 -27.20 31.70
N GLY A 112 19.80 -26.21 31.13
CA GLY A 112 21.25 -26.07 31.32
C GLY A 112 21.64 -25.86 32.78
N VAL A 113 20.91 -25.00 33.51
CA VAL A 113 21.09 -24.78 34.94
C VAL A 113 20.76 -26.04 35.75
N MET A 114 19.71 -26.78 35.38
CA MET A 114 19.37 -28.04 36.05
C MET A 114 20.46 -29.11 35.87
N ILE A 115 21.03 -29.22 34.66
CA ILE A 115 22.12 -30.17 34.37
C ILE A 115 23.36 -29.78 35.18
N LEU A 116 23.74 -28.49 35.21
CA LEU A 116 24.87 -28.01 36.01
C LEU A 116 24.66 -28.20 37.52
N GLY A 117 23.44 -28.00 38.01
CA GLY A 117 23.07 -28.27 39.41
C GLY A 117 23.18 -29.76 39.74
N SER A 118 22.80 -30.66 38.83
CA SER A 118 22.92 -32.11 39.04
C SER A 118 24.35 -32.64 38.85
N VAL A 119 25.23 -31.91 38.13
CA VAL A 119 26.69 -32.18 38.13
C VAL A 119 27.26 -32.06 39.55
N SER A 120 26.74 -31.18 40.41
CA SER A 120 27.25 -31.01 41.78
C SER A 120 27.05 -32.24 42.69
N GLN A 121 26.10 -33.13 42.38
CA GLN A 121 25.87 -34.39 43.12
C GLN A 121 26.56 -35.62 42.50
N MET A 122 26.88 -35.59 41.20
CA MET A 122 27.53 -36.70 40.47
C MET A 122 28.97 -36.40 40.01
N ALA A 123 29.59 -35.32 40.51
CA ALA A 123 30.93 -34.88 40.15
C ALA A 123 32.04 -35.83 40.67
N ARG A 124 32.21 -36.96 39.98
CA ARG A 124 33.48 -37.70 39.93
C ARG A 124 33.99 -37.92 38.49
N SER A 125 33.15 -37.72 37.46
CA SER A 125 33.59 -37.79 36.06
C SER A 125 33.56 -36.40 35.39
N GLY A 126 34.73 -35.89 35.00
CA GLY A 126 34.90 -34.56 34.40
C GLY A 126 34.19 -34.32 33.05
N MET A 127 33.54 -35.34 32.47
CA MET A 127 32.76 -35.22 31.24
C MET A 127 31.50 -34.35 31.40
N PHE A 128 30.81 -34.41 32.54
CA PHE A 128 29.51 -33.71 32.69
C PHE A 128 29.63 -32.19 32.78
N GLY A 129 30.75 -31.65 33.29
CA GLY A 129 30.99 -30.21 33.34
C GLY A 129 31.15 -29.57 31.96
N LEU A 130 31.83 -30.25 31.04
CA LEU A 130 32.00 -29.78 29.66
C LEU A 130 30.66 -29.76 28.90
N VAL A 131 29.85 -30.81 29.07
CA VAL A 131 28.50 -30.87 28.45
C VAL A 131 27.62 -29.74 28.95
N GLY A 132 27.65 -29.42 30.25
CA GLY A 132 26.91 -28.30 30.83
C GLY A 132 27.32 -26.94 30.25
N LEU A 133 28.62 -26.69 30.10
CA LEU A 133 29.12 -25.45 29.49
C LEU A 133 28.73 -25.31 28.02
N ILE A 134 28.79 -26.41 27.25
CA ILE A 134 28.33 -26.42 25.85
C ILE A 134 26.82 -26.13 25.77
N ALA A 135 26.02 -26.72 26.67
CA ALA A 135 24.59 -26.48 26.71
C ALA A 135 24.23 -25.02 27.01
N ILE A 136 24.94 -24.37 27.94
CA ILE A 136 24.78 -22.92 28.18
C ILE A 136 25.13 -22.13 26.92
N GLY A 137 26.27 -22.42 26.29
CA GLY A 137 26.71 -21.72 25.08
C GLY A 137 25.68 -21.82 23.95
N LEU A 138 25.14 -23.00 23.71
CA LEU A 138 24.06 -23.23 22.74
C LEU A 138 22.78 -22.50 23.13
N GLY A 139 22.44 -22.46 24.42
CA GLY A 139 21.29 -21.71 24.94
C GLY A 139 21.39 -20.22 24.63
N ILE A 140 22.51 -19.59 24.99
CA ILE A 140 22.77 -18.16 24.75
C ILE A 140 22.74 -17.87 23.24
N TRP A 141 23.41 -18.69 22.43
CA TRP A 141 23.43 -18.50 20.98
C TRP A 141 22.03 -18.61 20.34
N SER A 142 21.22 -19.58 20.78
CA SER A 142 19.85 -19.72 20.31
C SER A 142 18.96 -18.53 20.71
N ALA A 143 19.14 -18.00 21.92
CA ALA A 143 18.42 -16.84 22.40
C ALA A 143 18.78 -15.57 21.60
N VAL A 144 20.08 -15.32 21.38
CA VAL A 144 20.55 -14.15 20.61
C VAL A 144 20.09 -14.23 19.16
N SER A 145 20.26 -15.37 18.50
CA SER A 145 19.84 -15.54 17.11
C SER A 145 18.31 -15.46 16.95
N GLY A 146 17.54 -15.93 17.94
CA GLY A 146 16.10 -15.76 18.00
C GLY A 146 15.67 -14.30 18.16
N TYR A 147 16.35 -13.54 19.03
CA TYR A 147 16.08 -12.12 19.24
C TYR A 147 16.36 -11.28 17.99
N MET A 148 17.51 -11.49 17.34
CA MET A 148 17.87 -10.75 16.11
C MET A 148 16.86 -10.97 14.99
N LYS A 149 16.38 -12.22 14.79
CA LYS A 149 15.35 -12.54 13.79
C LYS A 149 13.99 -11.93 14.12
N ALA A 150 13.60 -11.91 15.38
CA ALA A 150 12.34 -11.29 15.78
C ALA A 150 12.39 -9.77 15.61
N SER A 151 13.51 -9.14 15.98
CA SER A 151 13.73 -7.71 15.80
C SER A 151 13.70 -7.29 14.34
N SER A 152 14.34 -8.06 13.44
CA SER A 152 14.35 -7.72 12.01
C SER A 152 12.97 -7.90 11.35
N TYR A 153 12.19 -8.88 11.81
CA TYR A 153 10.79 -9.00 11.40
C TYR A 153 9.98 -7.79 11.87
N GLN A 154 10.11 -7.41 13.15
CA GLN A 154 9.36 -6.30 13.73
C GLN A 154 9.69 -4.95 13.09
N SER A 155 10.96 -4.68 12.77
CA SER A 155 11.33 -3.48 12.01
C SER A 155 10.74 -3.50 10.61
N ALA A 156 10.79 -4.65 9.91
CA ALA A 156 10.22 -4.77 8.57
C ALA A 156 8.69 -4.59 8.54
N VAL A 157 7.98 -5.03 9.59
CA VAL A 157 6.54 -4.77 9.77
C VAL A 157 6.29 -3.28 9.94
N ALA A 158 7.07 -2.62 10.80
CA ALA A 158 6.91 -1.19 11.06
C ALA A 158 7.13 -0.34 9.79
N ASP A 159 8.15 -0.69 8.99
CA ASP A 159 8.42 -0.03 7.71
C ASP A 159 7.26 -0.20 6.72
N TYR A 160 6.69 -1.41 6.64
CA TYR A 160 5.53 -1.70 5.80
C TYR A 160 4.28 -0.91 6.25
N GLU A 161 3.99 -0.89 7.56
CA GLU A 161 2.85 -0.16 8.11
C GLU A 161 2.98 1.36 7.94
N ALA A 162 4.20 1.89 8.01
CA ALA A 162 4.48 3.30 7.71
C ALA A 162 4.18 3.61 6.23
N ALA A 163 4.73 2.83 5.30
CA ALA A 163 4.51 3.01 3.87
C ALA A 163 3.03 2.85 3.47
N ARG A 164 2.32 1.90 4.09
CA ARG A 164 0.89 1.68 3.85
C ARG A 164 0.04 2.86 4.30
N ARG A 165 0.35 3.43 5.48
CA ARG A 165 -0.35 4.62 6.00
C ARG A 165 -0.20 5.82 5.08
N GLU A 166 1.04 6.08 4.64
CA GLU A 166 1.33 7.18 3.71
C GLU A 166 0.53 7.04 2.40
N LEU A 167 0.49 5.84 1.81
CA LEU A 167 -0.29 5.59 0.60
C LEU A 167 -1.80 5.73 0.84
N SER A 168 -2.33 5.24 1.96
CA SER A 168 -3.75 5.39 2.28
C SER A 168 -4.15 6.86 2.47
N GLU A 169 -3.34 7.65 3.16
CA GLU A 169 -3.58 9.08 3.36
C GLU A 169 -3.58 9.85 2.03
N ARG A 170 -2.66 9.50 1.12
CA ARG A 170 -2.61 10.09 -0.23
C ARG A 170 -3.83 9.73 -1.08
N ILE A 171 -4.38 8.53 -0.93
CA ILE A 171 -5.60 8.09 -1.63
C ILE A 171 -6.80 8.89 -1.11
N ASP A 172 -6.95 9.01 0.20
CA ASP A 172 -8.08 9.72 0.79
C ASP A 172 -8.03 11.22 0.46
N GLY A 173 -6.85 11.84 0.53
CA GLY A 173 -6.67 13.23 0.08
C GLY A 173 -6.94 13.44 -1.41
N SER A 174 -6.77 12.42 -2.26
CA SER A 174 -7.08 12.49 -3.70
C SER A 174 -8.56 12.21 -4.01
N ARG A 175 -9.35 11.74 -3.04
CA ARG A 175 -10.80 11.53 -3.18
C ARG A 175 -11.61 12.75 -2.75
N GLU A 176 -11.07 13.54 -1.83
CA GLU A 176 -11.73 14.72 -1.28
C GLU A 176 -11.50 16.00 -2.12
N GLY A 177 -10.49 16.03 -2.99
CA GLY A 177 -10.18 17.14 -3.89
C GLY A 177 -10.68 16.94 -5.32
#